data_AF-A0A7M7PJB4-F1
#
_entry.id   AF-A0A7M7PJB4-F1
#
_cell.length_a   1.000
_cell.length_b   1.000
_cell.length_c   1.000
_cell.angle_alpha   90.00
_cell.angle_beta   90.00
_cell.angle_gamma   90.00
#
_symmetry.space_group_name_H-M   'P 1'
#
loop_
_entity.id
_entity.type
_entity.pdbx_description
1 polymer ?
#
loop_
_entity_poly.entity_id
_entity_poly.type
_entity_poly.pdbx_seq_one_letter_code
_entity_poly.pdbx_strand_id
1 'polypeptide(L)'
;MEDPKWPTGPAEGVPNIPSSEDAGFPKITKVFGEPAQAIKVFEEYNKIAFSDEIQQMFNERLDFTKPDVIEKVQSVWLDASYLALEHCGFEHLKPMFGPGKITDIIHVMFLAYHDCPEVLKLGAYIQDPYVDLPAPSVVDIGSGMPNLNLVSLVGKTVGLSDLHINKDRPMMIMASSAS
;
A
#
# COMPACT_ATOMS: atom_id res chain seq x y z
N MET A 1 7.52 -34.28 -30.95
CA MET A 1 7.38 -32.83 -30.69
C MET A 1 7.60 -32.67 -29.20
N GLU A 2 8.73 -32.10 -28.82
CA GLU A 2 9.06 -31.78 -27.43
C GLU A 2 8.62 -30.33 -27.17
N ASP A 3 7.96 -30.10 -26.04
CA ASP A 3 7.51 -28.76 -25.62
C ASP A 3 8.71 -27.83 -25.31
N PRO A 4 8.60 -26.51 -25.56
CA PRO A 4 9.68 -25.58 -25.24
C PRO A 4 9.83 -25.43 -23.73
N LYS A 5 11.03 -25.71 -23.21
CA LYS A 5 11.41 -25.36 -21.84
C LYS A 5 11.59 -23.85 -21.72
N TRP A 6 10.76 -23.22 -20.89
CA TRP A 6 10.94 -21.82 -20.49
C TRP A 6 12.18 -21.68 -19.59
N PRO A 7 13.00 -20.62 -19.78
CA PRO A 7 14.15 -20.38 -18.92
C PRO A 7 13.71 -19.93 -17.53
N THR A 8 14.00 -20.73 -16.51
CA THR A 8 13.78 -20.42 -15.08
C THR A 8 15.00 -19.72 -14.49
N GLY A 9 15.33 -18.53 -15.00
CA GLY A 9 16.40 -17.69 -14.47
C GLY A 9 16.01 -16.21 -14.52
N PRO A 10 16.47 -15.37 -13.58
CA PRO A 10 16.23 -13.94 -13.63
C PRO A 10 16.82 -13.38 -14.94
N ALA A 11 16.08 -12.51 -15.61
CA ALA A 11 16.56 -11.82 -16.79
C ALA A 11 17.83 -11.04 -16.43
N GLU A 12 18.89 -11.21 -17.25
CA GLU A 12 20.14 -10.47 -17.08
C GLU A 12 19.86 -8.97 -17.01
N GLY A 13 20.27 -8.33 -15.91
CA GLY A 13 20.15 -6.88 -15.72
C GLY A 13 19.07 -6.43 -14.72
N VAL A 14 18.26 -7.33 -14.16
CA VAL A 14 17.40 -6.99 -13.01
C VAL A 14 18.26 -7.03 -11.73
N PRO A 15 18.32 -5.96 -10.93
CA PRO A 15 18.99 -5.99 -9.64
C PRO A 15 18.43 -7.15 -8.81
N ASN A 16 19.30 -8.04 -8.35
CA ASN A 16 18.93 -9.12 -7.46
C ASN A 16 18.53 -8.49 -6.12
N ILE A 17 17.25 -8.19 -5.94
CA ILE A 17 16.73 -7.72 -4.67
C ILE A 17 16.86 -8.92 -3.73
N PRO A 18 17.66 -8.82 -2.64
CA PRO A 18 17.79 -9.92 -1.70
C PRO A 18 16.40 -10.32 -1.23
N SER A 19 16.14 -11.64 -1.17
CA SER A 19 14.91 -12.12 -0.55
C SER A 19 14.81 -11.52 0.85
N SER A 20 13.60 -11.26 1.33
CA SER A 20 13.39 -10.70 2.68
C SER A 20 14.03 -11.54 3.79
N GLU A 21 14.36 -12.80 3.51
CA GLU A 21 15.08 -13.71 4.40
C GLU A 21 16.58 -13.35 4.57
N ASP A 22 17.23 -12.77 3.56
CA ASP A 22 18.64 -12.37 3.60
C ASP A 22 18.86 -11.00 4.26
N ALA A 23 17.80 -10.22 4.46
CA ALA A 23 17.87 -8.85 4.95
C ALA A 23 17.84 -8.74 6.48
N GLY A 24 18.25 -9.78 7.24
CA GLY A 24 18.64 -9.67 8.66
C GLY A 24 17.75 -8.81 9.57
N PHE A 25 16.44 -8.71 9.29
CA PHE A 25 15.55 -7.80 10.01
C PHE A 25 15.50 -8.20 11.49
N PRO A 26 15.50 -7.24 12.43
CA PRO A 26 15.42 -7.55 13.85
C PRO A 26 14.15 -8.36 14.10
N LYS A 27 14.32 -9.62 14.55
CA LYS A 27 13.21 -10.52 14.88
C LYS A 27 12.53 -9.99 16.15
N ILE A 28 11.45 -9.25 15.96
CA ILE A 28 10.55 -8.85 17.04
C ILE A 28 9.69 -10.06 17.42
N THR A 29 9.51 -10.31 18.71
CA THR A 29 8.63 -11.39 19.21
C THR A 29 7.19 -11.17 18.72
N LYS A 30 6.44 -12.25 18.48
CA LYS A 30 5.01 -12.22 18.16
C LYS A 30 4.19 -11.70 19.35
N VAL A 31 3.99 -10.39 19.42
CA VAL A 31 3.37 -9.68 20.57
C VAL A 31 1.86 -9.89 20.69
N PHE A 32 1.17 -10.25 19.61
CA PHE A 32 -0.26 -10.60 19.65
C PHE A 32 -0.51 -12.09 19.89
N GLY A 33 0.56 -12.89 20.06
CA GLY A 33 0.49 -14.34 20.17
C GLY A 33 0.25 -15.00 18.81
N GLU A 34 -0.75 -15.87 18.75
CA GLU A 34 -1.09 -16.65 17.55
C GLU A 34 -1.42 -15.76 16.34
N PRO A 35 -1.10 -16.19 15.10
CA PRO A 35 -1.36 -15.40 13.88
C PRO A 35 -2.81 -14.94 13.73
N ALA A 36 -3.78 -15.73 14.22
CA ALA A 36 -5.20 -15.36 14.19
C ALA A 36 -5.51 -14.06 14.98
N GLN A 37 -4.79 -13.79 16.06
CA GLN A 37 -4.95 -12.54 16.81
C GLN A 37 -4.32 -11.36 16.07
N ALA A 38 -3.16 -11.57 15.43
CA ALA A 38 -2.53 -10.55 14.59
C ALA A 38 -3.42 -10.17 13.40
N ILE A 39 -4.03 -11.16 12.74
CA ILE A 39 -5.03 -10.96 11.68
C ILE A 39 -6.16 -10.06 12.18
N LYS A 40 -6.77 -10.41 13.32
CA LYS A 40 -7.87 -9.63 13.91
C LYS A 40 -7.46 -8.18 14.19
N VAL A 41 -6.28 -7.96 14.77
CA VAL A 41 -5.75 -6.62 15.06
C VAL A 41 -5.48 -5.85 13.76
N PHE A 42 -4.94 -6.50 12.73
CA PHE A 42 -4.62 -5.84 11.46
C PHE A 42 -5.88 -5.49 10.66
N GLU A 43 -6.88 -6.37 10.65
CA GLU A 43 -8.19 -6.07 10.05
C GLU A 43 -8.86 -4.86 10.74
N GLU A 44 -8.80 -4.81 12.07
CA GLU A 44 -9.36 -3.69 12.82
C GLU A 44 -8.58 -2.40 12.59
N TYR A 45 -7.25 -2.47 12.56
CA TYR A 45 -6.39 -1.36 12.18
C TYR A 45 -6.74 -0.82 10.80
N ASN A 46 -6.92 -1.69 9.80
CA ASN A 46 -7.29 -1.27 8.45
C ASN A 46 -8.65 -0.56 8.43
N LYS A 47 -9.66 -1.06 9.16
CA LYS A 47 -10.96 -0.37 9.26
C LYS A 47 -10.82 1.02 9.88
N ILE A 48 -10.02 1.16 10.93
CA ILE A 48 -9.78 2.43 11.62
C ILE A 48 -9.01 3.39 10.73
N ALA A 49 -7.95 2.92 10.07
CA ALA A 49 -7.09 3.69 9.18
C ALA A 49 -7.87 4.37 8.05
N PHE A 50 -8.94 3.73 7.56
CA PHE A 50 -9.83 4.25 6.52
C PHE A 50 -11.14 4.85 7.06
N SER A 51 -11.20 5.15 8.36
CA SER A 51 -12.37 5.79 8.97
C SER A 51 -12.37 7.31 8.80
N ASP A 52 -13.56 7.92 8.84
CA ASP A 52 -13.73 9.37 8.80
C ASP A 52 -12.99 10.08 9.96
N GLU A 53 -12.87 9.42 11.12
CA GLU A 53 -12.16 9.95 12.29
C GLU A 53 -10.66 10.13 12.00
N ILE A 54 -10.00 9.12 11.45
CA ILE A 54 -8.59 9.21 11.07
C ILE A 54 -8.39 10.19 9.91
N GLN A 55 -9.30 10.21 8.93
CA GLN A 55 -9.25 11.18 7.84
C GLN A 55 -9.39 12.62 8.34
N GLN A 56 -10.25 12.87 9.33
CA GLN A 56 -10.38 14.17 9.97
C GLN A 56 -9.09 14.56 10.69
N MET A 57 -8.44 13.63 11.41
CA MET A 57 -7.16 13.89 12.06
C MET A 57 -6.07 14.28 11.05
N PHE A 58 -6.03 13.65 9.87
CA PHE A 58 -5.14 14.07 8.80
C PHE A 58 -5.45 15.50 8.31
N ASN A 59 -6.72 15.80 8.05
CA ASN A 59 -7.14 17.12 7.57
C ASN A 59 -6.85 18.24 8.58
N GLU A 60 -6.96 17.96 9.89
CA GLU A 60 -6.73 18.95 10.94
C GLU A 60 -5.25 19.16 11.27
N ARG A 61 -4.44 18.10 11.20
CA ARG A 61 -3.06 18.13 11.69
C ARG A 61 -2.04 18.36 10.57
N LEU A 62 -2.31 17.90 9.35
CA LEU A 62 -1.31 17.96 8.28
C LEU A 62 -1.24 19.33 7.63
N ASP A 63 -0.03 19.90 7.65
CA ASP A 63 0.33 21.09 6.90
C ASP A 63 1.63 20.79 6.14
N PHE A 64 1.50 20.49 4.85
CA PHE A 64 2.62 20.11 3.99
C PHE A 64 3.63 21.23 3.74
N THR A 65 3.35 22.46 4.21
CA THR A 65 4.30 23.58 4.15
C THR A 65 5.24 23.62 5.36
N LYS A 66 4.96 22.83 6.40
CA LYS A 66 5.74 22.80 7.64
C LYS A 66 6.72 21.61 7.68
N PRO A 67 7.91 21.81 8.24
CA PRO A 67 8.91 20.73 8.32
C PRO A 67 8.51 19.60 9.27
N ASP A 68 7.54 19.82 10.16
CA ASP A 68 7.05 18.82 11.13
C ASP A 68 5.95 17.90 10.56
N VAL A 69 5.60 18.03 9.27
CA VAL A 69 4.51 17.26 8.66
C VAL A 69 4.71 15.75 8.77
N ILE A 70 5.96 15.26 8.65
CA ILE A 70 6.28 13.83 8.72
C ILE A 70 6.01 13.29 10.13
N GLU A 71 6.40 14.04 11.17
CA GLU A 71 6.12 13.67 12.56
C GLU A 71 4.61 13.62 12.81
N LYS A 72 3.85 14.57 12.25
CA LYS A 72 2.38 14.59 12.37
C LYS A 72 1.71 13.43 11.64
N VAL A 73 2.20 13.06 10.46
CA VAL A 73 1.72 11.85 9.75
C VAL A 73 1.94 10.62 10.64
N GLN A 74 3.14 10.46 11.20
CA GLN A 74 3.44 9.35 12.11
C GLN A 74 2.55 9.36 13.36
N SER A 75 2.26 10.53 13.92
CA SER A 75 1.36 10.67 15.06
C SER A 75 -0.06 10.20 14.73
N VAL A 76 -0.59 10.48 13.54
CA VAL A 76 -1.94 10.02 13.15
C VAL A 76 -1.97 8.50 12.99
N TRP A 77 -0.94 7.91 12.37
CA TRP A 77 -0.85 6.45 12.25
C TRP A 77 -0.67 5.74 13.60
N LEU A 78 0.03 6.39 14.53
CA LEU A 78 0.16 5.92 15.90
C LEU A 78 -1.18 5.94 16.63
N ASP A 79 -1.98 6.99 16.46
CA ASP A 79 -3.32 7.07 17.06
C ASP A 79 -4.25 5.99 16.49
N ALA A 80 -4.22 5.74 15.17
CA ALA A 80 -4.93 4.61 14.56
C ALA A 80 -4.48 3.26 15.15
N SER A 81 -3.17 3.12 15.42
CA SER A 81 -2.63 1.92 16.06
C SER A 81 -3.16 1.76 17.49
N TYR A 82 -3.22 2.84 18.27
CA TYR A 82 -3.76 2.81 19.62
C TYR A 82 -5.24 2.42 19.67
N LEU A 83 -6.05 2.97 18.78
CA LEU A 83 -7.47 2.60 18.67
C LEU A 83 -7.64 1.11 18.33
N ALA A 84 -6.84 0.59 17.40
CA ALA A 84 -6.90 -0.84 17.05
C ALA A 84 -6.52 -1.75 18.23
N LEU A 85 -5.50 -1.35 19.02
CA LEU A 85 -5.12 -2.05 20.25
C LEU A 85 -6.25 -2.02 21.29
N GLU A 86 -6.90 -0.87 21.48
CA GLU A 86 -8.05 -0.74 22.39
C GLU A 86 -9.19 -1.67 21.98
N HIS A 87 -9.63 -1.58 20.72
CA HIS A 87 -10.74 -2.38 20.18
C HIS A 87 -10.49 -3.89 20.28
N CYS A 88 -9.23 -4.31 20.19
CA CYS A 88 -8.85 -5.72 20.26
C CYS A 88 -8.45 -6.19 21.67
N GLY A 89 -8.42 -5.33 22.68
CA GLY A 89 -8.05 -5.69 24.06
C GLY A 89 -6.54 -5.78 24.33
N PHE A 90 -5.73 -5.15 23.49
CA PHE A 90 -4.26 -5.13 23.57
C PHE A 90 -3.70 -3.78 24.07
N GLU A 91 -4.47 -3.03 24.86
CA GLU A 91 -4.05 -1.72 25.41
C GLU A 91 -2.71 -1.74 26.14
N HIS A 92 -2.40 -2.86 26.79
CA HIS A 92 -1.14 -3.08 27.49
C HIS A 92 0.10 -3.02 26.58
N LEU A 93 -0.08 -3.13 25.25
CA LEU A 93 1.00 -3.03 24.26
C LEU A 93 1.26 -1.58 23.79
N LYS A 94 0.38 -0.60 24.11
CA LYS A 94 0.59 0.81 23.72
C LYS A 94 1.98 1.36 24.09
N PRO A 95 2.57 1.05 25.27
CA PRO A 95 3.92 1.54 25.62
C PRO A 95 5.03 1.06 24.68
N MET A 96 4.80 0.05 23.83
CA MET A 96 5.75 -0.41 22.82
C MET A 96 5.85 0.55 21.61
N PHE A 97 4.86 1.43 21.43
CA PHE A 97 4.79 2.32 20.28
C PHE A 97 5.13 3.77 20.65
N GLY A 98 5.56 4.54 19.64
CA GLY A 98 5.84 5.97 19.74
C GLY A 98 7.27 6.37 19.33
N PRO A 99 7.64 7.65 19.53
CA PRO A 99 8.95 8.17 19.12
C PRO A 99 10.12 7.40 19.74
N GLY A 100 11.08 6.98 18.91
CA GLY A 100 12.23 6.16 19.33
C GLY A 100 11.89 4.70 19.65
N LYS A 101 10.67 4.26 19.35
CA LYS A 101 10.19 2.87 19.50
C LYS A 101 9.59 2.38 18.16
N ILE A 102 8.66 1.44 18.22
CA ILE A 102 7.90 1.00 17.05
C ILE A 102 6.93 2.13 16.65
N THR A 103 6.92 2.51 15.38
CA THR A 103 6.14 3.68 14.93
C THR A 103 4.64 3.43 14.88
N ASP A 104 4.23 2.21 14.52
CA ASP A 104 2.85 1.82 14.30
C ASP A 104 2.68 0.28 14.27
N ILE A 105 1.43 -0.17 14.25
CA ILE A 105 1.07 -1.60 14.16
C ILE A 105 1.62 -2.27 12.91
N ILE A 106 1.73 -1.55 11.79
CA ILE A 106 2.12 -2.11 10.50
C ILE A 106 3.53 -2.69 10.59
N HIS A 107 4.46 -1.97 11.23
CA HIS A 107 5.82 -2.45 11.47
C HIS A 107 5.86 -3.75 12.28
N VAL A 108 4.95 -3.92 13.25
CA VAL A 108 4.83 -5.17 14.01
C VAL A 108 4.38 -6.31 13.11
N MET A 109 3.39 -6.07 12.25
CA MET A 109 2.86 -7.08 11.33
C MET A 109 3.93 -7.57 10.36
N PHE A 110 4.73 -6.66 9.80
CA PHE A 110 5.79 -7.04 8.86
C PHE A 110 7.03 -7.63 9.51
N LEU A 111 7.38 -7.26 10.75
CA LEU A 111 8.60 -7.77 11.40
C LEU A 111 8.34 -9.05 12.20
N ALA A 112 7.32 -9.03 13.07
CA ALA A 112 7.04 -10.15 13.98
C ALA A 112 6.27 -11.29 13.31
N TYR A 113 5.50 -11.01 12.25
CA TYR A 113 4.66 -11.97 11.55
C TYR A 113 5.05 -12.16 10.08
N HIS A 114 6.31 -11.86 9.71
CA HIS A 114 6.84 -12.04 8.35
C HIS A 114 6.72 -13.47 7.82
N ASP A 115 6.66 -14.46 8.72
CA ASP A 115 6.53 -15.88 8.41
C ASP A 115 5.06 -16.33 8.21
N CYS A 116 4.10 -15.41 8.33
CA CYS A 116 2.66 -15.68 8.25
C CYS A 116 2.06 -15.00 7.01
N PRO A 117 1.96 -15.70 5.85
CA PRO A 117 1.45 -15.10 4.61
C PRO A 117 0.06 -14.48 4.74
N GLU A 118 -0.80 -15.03 5.59
CA GLU A 118 -2.15 -14.53 5.85
C GLU A 118 -2.14 -13.14 6.51
N VAL A 119 -1.19 -12.89 7.42
CA VAL A 119 -1.01 -11.58 8.05
C VAL A 119 -0.46 -10.59 7.03
N LEU A 120 0.53 -11.01 6.23
CA LEU A 120 1.15 -10.15 5.22
C LEU A 120 0.18 -9.73 4.11
N LYS A 121 -0.75 -10.60 3.71
CA LYS A 121 -1.80 -10.28 2.72
C LYS A 121 -2.65 -9.07 3.11
N LEU A 122 -2.87 -8.84 4.41
CA LEU A 122 -3.65 -7.69 4.89
C LEU A 122 -2.88 -6.37 4.78
N GLY A 123 -1.54 -6.44 4.76
CA GLY A 123 -0.64 -5.31 4.58
C GLY A 123 -0.18 -5.09 3.14
N ALA A 124 -0.56 -5.97 2.20
CA ALA A 124 -0.16 -5.87 0.81
C ALA A 124 -0.49 -4.48 0.23
N TYR A 125 -1.67 -3.92 0.50
CA TYR A 125 -1.97 -2.57 -0.01
C TYR A 125 -1.15 -1.42 0.60
N ILE A 126 -0.48 -1.65 1.74
CA ILE A 126 0.23 -0.63 2.51
C ILE A 126 1.75 -0.65 2.22
N GLN A 127 2.32 -1.83 2.03
CA GLN A 127 3.76 -1.99 1.87
C GLN A 127 4.17 -2.69 0.58
N ASP A 128 3.30 -2.74 -0.42
CA ASP A 128 3.63 -3.46 -1.63
C ASP A 128 3.99 -2.52 -2.78
N PRO A 129 5.30 -2.31 -3.03
CA PRO A 129 5.76 -1.87 -4.34
C PRO A 129 5.51 -2.93 -5.44
N TYR A 130 5.01 -4.12 -5.09
CA TYR A 130 4.73 -5.29 -5.93
C TYR A 130 3.31 -5.87 -5.75
N VAL A 131 2.32 -5.11 -5.22
CA VAL A 131 0.91 -5.54 -5.37
C VAL A 131 0.81 -5.54 -6.87
N ASP A 132 0.31 -6.62 -7.46
CA ASP A 132 0.02 -6.78 -8.88
C ASP A 132 -0.94 -5.66 -9.38
N LEU A 133 -0.50 -4.41 -9.33
CA LEU A 133 -0.76 -3.42 -10.34
C LEU A 133 -0.33 -4.16 -11.61
N PRO A 134 -1.24 -4.41 -12.56
CA PRO A 134 -0.82 -4.88 -13.87
C PRO A 134 0.35 -3.99 -14.27
N ALA A 135 1.50 -4.63 -14.59
CA ALA A 135 2.79 -3.97 -14.77
C ALA A 135 2.56 -2.56 -15.29
N PRO A 136 3.01 -1.49 -14.60
CA PRO A 136 2.60 -0.15 -14.94
C PRO A 136 2.82 -0.03 -16.43
N SER A 137 1.72 0.12 -17.18
CA SER A 137 1.80 0.48 -18.58
C SER A 137 2.22 1.94 -18.55
N VAL A 138 3.47 2.18 -18.14
CA VAL A 138 4.13 3.45 -18.28
C VAL A 138 4.10 3.66 -19.77
N VAL A 139 3.20 4.52 -20.22
CA VAL A 139 3.23 5.03 -21.57
C VAL A 139 4.48 5.88 -21.59
N ASP A 140 5.59 5.29 -22.05
CA ASP A 140 6.86 6.00 -22.19
C ASP A 140 6.62 7.29 -22.97
N ILE A 141 7.32 8.36 -22.60
CA ILE A 141 7.20 9.64 -23.31
C ILE A 141 7.60 9.40 -24.79
N GLY A 142 6.65 9.63 -25.70
CA GLY A 142 6.82 9.39 -27.14
C GLY A 142 6.30 8.04 -27.65
N SER A 143 5.85 7.15 -26.76
CA SER A 143 5.11 5.94 -27.14
C SER A 143 3.68 6.29 -27.61
N GLY A 144 3.10 5.44 -28.46
CA GLY A 144 1.72 5.61 -28.91
C GLY A 144 0.73 5.45 -27.76
N MET A 145 -0.25 6.35 -27.66
CA MET A 145 -1.27 6.26 -26.61
C MET A 145 -2.07 4.94 -26.75
N PRO A 146 -2.15 4.10 -25.70
CA PRO A 146 -2.97 2.90 -25.75
C PRO A 146 -4.45 3.27 -25.87
N ASN A 147 -5.21 2.50 -26.66
CA ASN A 147 -6.64 2.71 -26.77
C ASN A 147 -7.36 2.12 -25.55
N LEU A 148 -7.63 2.95 -24.55
CA LEU A 148 -8.33 2.57 -23.33
C LEU A 148 -9.85 2.71 -23.51
N ASN A 149 -10.61 1.78 -22.91
CA ASN A 149 -12.06 1.89 -22.83
C ASN A 149 -12.45 2.67 -21.57
N LEU A 150 -13.13 3.80 -21.76
CA LEU A 150 -13.67 4.63 -20.68
C LEU A 150 -15.15 4.33 -20.50
N VAL A 151 -15.57 4.14 -19.25
CA VAL A 151 -16.99 4.01 -18.91
C VAL A 151 -17.49 5.38 -18.46
N SER A 152 -18.40 5.97 -19.23
CA SER A 152 -19.05 7.22 -18.88
C SER A 152 -20.05 7.05 -17.73
N LEU A 153 -20.39 8.16 -17.05
CA LEU A 153 -21.40 8.19 -15.99
C LEU A 153 -22.79 7.71 -16.44
N VAL A 154 -23.08 7.75 -17.74
CA VAL A 154 -24.34 7.26 -18.33
C VAL A 154 -24.24 5.78 -18.77
N GLY A 155 -23.21 5.06 -18.34
CA GLY A 155 -23.01 3.63 -18.60
C GLY A 155 -22.54 3.29 -20.02
N LYS A 156 -22.22 4.29 -20.85
CA LYS A 156 -21.67 4.04 -22.19
C LYS A 156 -20.17 3.82 -22.11
N THR A 157 -19.70 2.78 -22.79
CA THR A 157 -18.28 2.52 -23.02
C THR A 157 -17.81 3.26 -24.27
N VAL A 158 -16.73 4.02 -24.18
CA VAL A 158 -16.15 4.80 -25.29
C VAL A 158 -14.64 4.57 -25.33
N GLY A 159 -14.09 4.30 -26.50
CA GLY A 159 -12.64 4.20 -26.68
C GLY A 159 -11.98 5.57 -26.60
N LEU A 160 -10.78 5.65 -26.04
CA LEU A 160 -10.01 6.88 -25.96
C LEU A 160 -9.71 7.45 -27.37
N SER A 161 -9.48 6.58 -28.35
CA SER A 161 -9.33 6.96 -29.75
C SER A 161 -10.55 7.70 -30.31
N ASP A 162 -11.74 7.36 -29.81
CA ASP A 162 -13.00 7.92 -30.28
C ASP A 162 -13.25 9.31 -29.69
N LEU A 163 -12.61 9.62 -28.56
CA LEU A 163 -12.58 10.96 -27.98
C LEU A 163 -11.62 11.91 -28.70
N HIS A 164 -10.68 11.39 -29.52
CA HIS A 164 -9.72 12.19 -30.27
C HIS A 164 -10.34 12.70 -31.58
N ILE A 165 -11.38 13.53 -31.45
CA ILE A 165 -12.19 14.03 -32.59
C ILE A 165 -11.33 14.75 -33.64
N ASN A 166 -10.30 15.47 -33.19
CA ASN A 166 -9.35 16.14 -34.08
C ASN A 166 -7.93 15.60 -33.86
N LYS A 167 -7.49 14.75 -34.79
CA LYS A 167 -6.22 14.01 -34.70
C LYS A 167 -4.97 14.90 -34.76
N ASP A 168 -5.10 16.14 -35.23
CA ASP A 168 -4.00 17.09 -35.35
C ASP A 168 -3.77 17.94 -34.09
N ARG A 169 -4.61 17.77 -33.05
CA ARG A 169 -4.49 18.52 -31.79
C ARG A 169 -4.14 17.60 -30.62
N PRO A 170 -3.31 18.06 -29.66
CA PRO A 170 -3.06 17.29 -28.43
C PRO A 170 -4.35 17.04 -27.66
N MET A 171 -4.56 15.80 -27.22
CA MET A 171 -5.60 15.45 -26.26
C MET A 171 -5.01 15.58 -24.85
N MET A 172 -5.73 16.28 -23.97
CA MET A 172 -5.38 16.38 -22.54
C MET A 172 -6.30 15.46 -21.73
N ILE A 173 -5.71 14.53 -20.99
CA ILE A 173 -6.43 13.65 -20.05
C ILE A 173 -6.07 14.11 -18.65
N MET A 174 -7.09 14.47 -17.87
CA MET A 174 -6.94 14.79 -16.45
C MET A 174 -7.51 13.63 -15.66
N ALA A 175 -6.63 12.84 -15.05
CA ALA A 175 -7.02 11.81 -14.09
C ALA A 175 -6.91 12.42 -12.69
N SER A 176 -8.00 12.36 -11.93
CA SER A 176 -8.04 12.76 -10.53
C SER A 176 -8.45 11.55 -9.71
N SER A 177 -7.68 11.20 -8.69
CA SER A 177 -8.16 10.33 -7.64
C SER A 177 -9.04 11.18 -6.73
N ALA A 178 -10.34 11.23 -7.02
CA ALA A 178 -11.31 11.60 -6.00
C ALA A 178 -11.44 10.37 -5.09
N SER A 179 -10.63 10.36 -4.04
CA SER A 179 -10.86 9.56 -2.84
C SER A 179 -11.89 10.28 -1.97
#